data_AF-A0AAW0DR41-F1
#
_entry.id   AF-A0AAW0DR41-F1
#
_cell.length_a   1.000
_cell.length_b   1.000
_cell.length_c   1.000
_cell.angle_alpha   90.00
_cell.angle_beta   90.00
_cell.angle_gamma   90.00
#
_symmetry.space_group_name_H-M   'P 1'
#
loop_
_entity.id
_entity.type
_entity.pdbx_description
1 polymer ?
#
loop_
_entity_poly.entity_id
_entity_poly.type
_entity_poly.pdbx_seq_one_letter_code
_entity_poly.pdbx_strand_id
1 'polypeptide(L)'
;MIWLCPVHLVFILQPGLSRLKAHLPRHLLGYRQYEMNVDAEETSKMGWVRSQTYADVYSPAMPRKASLLTGAVQAILGAAGYRADEVYDPVWRHVEVPAEFLDLMCPMAEEKRAPIVGKQNLVGAVRHWDMIIALRPYLFQCAAALFQKCPNSAIFKLPALVNRDVQNWMKTEFPERLSRLRAEAGSSIDIERIQNTEIHRALSQVTTYLVHRNNDIRRLKEVLERRTAPLSPAKGFSTATYHHRGASHLTPLLAVASSSSSASLPDLNPSSPIIVHRDEHNNETGTYETADDPTPRAFVNPPSPHTPRQPTHVDLILPSPAAFYPKDGPVGLFPPVLGQRSANWMEIFKLIRRPDLCWSKWGLKTGLDDYGSVDELWSVYAQGESVFTSAGVQIGVKPPLRDVEAHFYSHWRTPPDTTVSWSRFREIPEWIAKSSERRQVSPTVVIAELKEMVGKPGIGSLNQLSNKVAEMRKSLAAAASDATAVCPLSLVLIPSLIS
;
A
#
# COMPACT_ATOMS: atom_id res chain seq x y z
N MET A 1 -13.77 -16.15 -37.21
CA MET A 1 -12.52 -15.35 -37.32
C MET A 1 -12.76 -14.05 -36.56
N ILE A 2 -12.43 -14.05 -35.26
CA ILE A 2 -12.81 -12.99 -34.31
C ILE A 2 -11.67 -11.97 -34.26
N TRP A 3 -11.87 -10.83 -34.90
CA TRP A 3 -11.04 -9.65 -34.62
C TRP A 3 -11.62 -8.97 -33.38
N LEU A 4 -10.89 -9.10 -32.27
CA LEU A 4 -11.19 -8.41 -31.02
C LEU A 4 -11.02 -6.90 -31.24
N CYS A 5 -12.05 -6.17 -30.81
CA CYS A 5 -12.15 -4.72 -30.78
C CYS A 5 -10.90 -4.08 -30.10
N PRO A 6 -10.29 -3.02 -30.64
CA PRO A 6 -9.09 -2.39 -30.08
C PRO A 6 -9.39 -1.47 -28.87
N VAL A 7 -10.47 -1.73 -28.12
CA VAL A 7 -10.77 -1.02 -26.85
C VAL A 7 -10.24 -1.79 -25.63
N HIS A 8 -9.57 -2.93 -25.83
CA HIS A 8 -8.75 -3.53 -24.79
C HIS A 8 -7.33 -2.97 -24.85
N LEU A 9 -7.21 -1.75 -24.32
CA LEU A 9 -5.97 -1.22 -23.81
C LEU A 9 -5.36 -2.28 -22.89
N VAL A 10 -4.12 -2.67 -23.19
CA VAL A 10 -3.33 -3.58 -22.36
C VAL A 10 -3.09 -2.91 -21.01
N PHE A 11 -4.00 -3.14 -20.06
CA PHE A 11 -3.67 -3.03 -18.65
C PHE A 11 -2.76 -4.22 -18.35
N ILE A 12 -1.46 -3.96 -18.22
CA ILE A 12 -0.53 -4.91 -17.63
C ILE A 12 -1.07 -5.17 -16.23
N LEU A 13 -1.69 -6.34 -16.04
CA LEU A 13 -2.03 -6.89 -14.75
C LEU A 13 -0.73 -6.96 -13.95
N GLN A 14 -0.54 -6.06 -12.98
CA GLN A 14 0.26 -6.43 -11.83
C GLN A 14 -0.42 -7.65 -11.20
N PRO A 15 0.27 -8.80 -11.07
CA PRO A 15 -0.29 -9.94 -10.34
C PRO A 15 -0.30 -9.55 -8.86
N GLY A 16 -1.43 -9.04 -8.37
CA GLY A 16 -1.58 -8.66 -6.95
C GLY A 16 -2.78 -7.79 -6.58
N LEU A 17 -3.48 -7.18 -7.54
CA LEU A 17 -4.59 -6.24 -7.26
C LEU A 17 -5.88 -6.62 -7.99
N SER A 18 -6.39 -7.84 -7.83
CA SER A 18 -7.72 -8.22 -8.33
C SER A 18 -8.76 -8.24 -7.20
N ARG A 19 -9.30 -7.08 -6.82
CA ARG A 19 -10.62 -7.02 -6.18
C ARG A 19 -11.67 -7.01 -7.29
N LEU A 20 -12.45 -8.10 -7.37
CA LEU A 20 -13.36 -8.43 -8.47
C LEU A 20 -14.49 -7.41 -8.79
N LYS A 21 -14.55 -6.29 -8.05
CA LYS A 21 -15.56 -5.22 -8.20
C LYS A 21 -15.03 -3.88 -8.70
N ALA A 22 -13.71 -3.67 -8.73
CA ALA A 22 -13.13 -2.40 -9.18
C ALA A 22 -13.28 -2.15 -10.69
N HIS A 23 -13.65 -3.18 -11.46
CA HIS A 23 -13.80 -3.14 -12.92
C HIS A 23 -15.22 -2.80 -13.38
N LEU A 24 -16.18 -2.63 -12.45
CA LEU A 24 -17.51 -2.11 -12.78
C LEU A 24 -17.48 -0.57 -12.61
N PRO A 25 -17.33 0.22 -13.69
CA PRO A 25 -16.86 1.61 -13.63
C PRO A 25 -17.86 2.62 -13.04
N ARG A 26 -19.09 2.19 -12.72
CA ARG A 26 -20.20 3.13 -12.46
C ARG A 26 -19.97 4.03 -11.25
N HIS A 27 -19.20 3.61 -10.26
CA HIS A 27 -19.12 4.35 -8.99
C HIS A 27 -17.85 5.22 -8.83
N LEU A 28 -16.81 5.02 -9.64
CA LEU A 28 -15.54 5.78 -9.54
C LEU A 28 -15.33 6.75 -10.70
N LEU A 29 -16.02 6.54 -11.84
CA LEU A 29 -15.85 7.38 -13.02
C LEU A 29 -16.29 8.83 -12.75
N GLY A 30 -17.41 9.04 -12.03
CA GLY A 30 -17.90 10.38 -11.69
C GLY A 30 -16.95 11.16 -10.77
N TYR A 31 -16.35 10.52 -9.77
CA TYR A 31 -15.39 11.18 -8.87
C TYR A 31 -14.10 11.58 -9.60
N ARG A 32 -13.58 10.70 -10.47
CA ARG A 32 -12.39 11.02 -11.28
C ARG A 32 -12.67 12.11 -12.31
N GLN A 33 -13.85 12.10 -12.92
CA GLN A 33 -14.26 13.15 -13.86
C GLN A 33 -14.35 14.52 -13.17
N TYR A 34 -14.90 14.56 -11.95
CA TYR A 34 -14.89 15.78 -11.14
C TYR A 34 -13.46 16.29 -10.86
N GLU A 35 -12.52 15.40 -10.50
CA GLU A 35 -11.10 15.76 -10.33
C GLU A 35 -10.43 16.29 -11.61
N MET A 36 -10.97 15.97 -12.78
CA MET A 36 -10.51 16.41 -14.10
C MET A 36 -11.27 17.62 -14.65
N ASN A 37 -12.05 18.31 -13.80
CA ASN A 37 -12.93 19.43 -14.16
C ASN A 37 -13.97 19.08 -15.22
N VAL A 38 -14.40 17.82 -15.28
CA VAL A 38 -15.51 17.40 -16.13
C VAL A 38 -16.78 17.39 -15.30
N ASP A 39 -17.77 18.16 -15.73
CA ASP A 39 -19.06 18.22 -15.06
C ASP A 39 -19.76 16.84 -15.10
N ALA A 40 -20.14 16.37 -13.92
CA ALA A 40 -20.86 15.10 -13.76
C ALA A 40 -22.21 15.12 -14.49
N GLU A 41 -22.83 16.28 -14.68
CA GLU A 41 -24.07 16.40 -15.45
C GLU A 41 -23.83 16.08 -16.93
N GLU A 42 -22.69 16.50 -17.50
CA GLU A 42 -22.33 16.21 -18.89
C GLU A 42 -22.01 14.72 -19.11
N THR A 43 -21.38 14.07 -18.13
CA THR A 43 -21.11 12.63 -18.20
C THR A 43 -22.34 11.79 -17.85
N SER A 44 -23.31 12.32 -17.09
CA SER A 44 -24.60 11.68 -16.86
C SER A 44 -25.46 11.61 -18.13
N LYS A 45 -25.34 12.61 -19.01
CA LYS A 45 -25.94 12.61 -20.36
C LYS A 45 -25.35 11.51 -21.25
N MET A 46 -24.19 10.97 -20.89
CA MET A 46 -23.59 9.79 -21.51
C MET A 46 -24.08 8.46 -20.92
N GLY A 47 -25.14 8.45 -20.10
CA GLY A 47 -25.78 7.24 -19.57
C GLY A 47 -26.75 6.58 -20.55
N TRP A 48 -26.77 5.25 -20.59
CA TRP A 48 -27.71 4.48 -21.41
C TRP A 48 -29.13 4.55 -20.83
N VAL A 49 -30.02 5.32 -21.46
CA VAL A 49 -31.46 5.20 -21.23
C VAL A 49 -31.94 3.96 -21.98
N ARG A 50 -32.59 3.01 -21.29
CA ARG A 50 -33.25 1.86 -21.94
C ARG A 50 -34.21 2.39 -23.00
N SER A 51 -34.05 1.94 -24.26
CA SER A 51 -34.81 2.30 -25.47
C SER A 51 -34.27 3.40 -26.39
N GLN A 52 -33.19 4.10 -26.02
CA GLN A 52 -32.57 5.10 -26.91
C GLN A 52 -31.32 4.54 -27.60
N THR A 53 -31.15 4.80 -28.90
CA THR A 53 -29.95 4.35 -29.63
C THR A 53 -28.81 5.37 -29.47
N TYR A 54 -27.57 4.94 -29.68
CA TYR A 54 -26.39 5.82 -29.68
C TYR A 54 -26.57 7.04 -30.61
N ALA A 55 -27.28 6.87 -31.73
CA ALA A 55 -27.53 7.93 -32.70
C ALA A 55 -28.52 9.00 -32.21
N ASP A 56 -29.44 8.66 -31.30
CA ASP A 56 -30.51 9.56 -30.84
C ASP A 56 -30.04 10.47 -29.69
N VAL A 57 -29.09 10.00 -28.88
CA VAL A 57 -28.66 10.66 -27.63
C VAL A 57 -27.24 11.20 -27.74
N TYR A 58 -26.30 10.40 -28.26
CA TYR A 58 -24.88 10.75 -28.24
C TYR A 58 -24.43 11.51 -29.48
N SER A 59 -24.89 11.11 -30.68
CA SER A 59 -24.46 11.77 -31.93
C SER A 59 -24.85 13.25 -32.03
N PRO A 60 -26.00 13.72 -31.51
CA PRO A 60 -26.34 15.14 -31.50
C PRO A 60 -25.63 15.91 -30.37
N ALA A 61 -25.35 15.24 -29.25
CA ALA A 61 -24.67 15.80 -28.09
C ALA A 61 -23.14 15.86 -28.23
N MET A 62 -22.57 15.27 -29.28
CA MET A 62 -21.16 15.41 -29.69
C MET A 62 -21.05 16.41 -30.85
N PRO A 63 -20.68 17.67 -30.60
CA PRO A 63 -20.53 18.65 -31.65
C PRO A 63 -19.38 18.29 -32.57
N ARG A 64 -19.70 18.19 -33.86
CA ARG A 64 -18.76 17.77 -34.93
C ARG A 64 -17.68 18.80 -35.26
N LYS A 65 -17.66 19.96 -34.60
CA LYS A 65 -16.71 21.05 -34.87
C LYS A 65 -15.78 21.24 -33.68
N ALA A 66 -14.51 20.93 -33.90
CA ALA A 66 -13.43 21.00 -32.91
C ALA A 66 -13.12 22.41 -32.36
N SER A 67 -13.74 23.48 -32.88
CA SER A 67 -13.42 24.86 -32.44
C SER A 67 -14.25 25.36 -31.26
N LEU A 68 -15.23 24.60 -30.79
CA LEU A 68 -15.94 24.82 -29.53
C LEU A 68 -15.91 23.48 -28.80
N LEU A 69 -14.96 23.31 -27.88
CA LEU A 69 -14.87 22.17 -26.97
C LEU A 69 -16.11 22.17 -26.07
N THR A 70 -17.21 21.71 -26.63
CA THR A 70 -18.46 21.43 -25.94
C THR A 70 -18.32 20.19 -25.07
N GLY A 71 -19.06 20.18 -23.96
CA GLY A 71 -18.97 19.24 -22.86
C GLY A 71 -18.75 17.76 -23.17
N ALA A 72 -19.32 17.24 -24.26
CA ALA A 72 -19.13 15.83 -24.62
C ALA A 72 -17.68 15.46 -24.99
N VAL A 73 -16.93 16.37 -25.62
CA VAL A 73 -15.50 16.13 -25.92
C VAL A 73 -14.69 16.14 -24.62
N GLN A 74 -14.98 17.08 -23.72
CA GLN A 74 -14.38 17.14 -22.38
C GLN A 74 -14.72 15.89 -21.56
N ALA A 75 -15.95 15.38 -21.67
CA ALA A 75 -16.39 14.17 -21.02
C ALA A 75 -15.68 12.91 -21.52
N ILE A 76 -15.41 12.82 -22.82
CA ILE A 76 -14.64 11.73 -23.42
C ILE A 76 -13.16 11.82 -23.02
N LEU A 77 -12.58 13.02 -23.06
CA LEU A 77 -11.19 13.27 -22.64
C LEU A 77 -11.01 12.96 -21.15
N GLY A 78 -11.91 13.42 -20.29
CA GLY A 78 -11.92 13.08 -18.87
C GLY A 78 -12.16 11.60 -18.61
N ALA A 79 -13.04 10.93 -19.36
CA ALA A 79 -13.16 9.47 -19.25
C ALA A 79 -11.86 8.73 -19.62
N ALA A 80 -11.04 9.34 -20.48
CA ALA A 80 -9.72 8.83 -20.89
C ALA A 80 -8.56 9.32 -20.00
N GLY A 81 -8.82 10.12 -18.96
CA GLY A 81 -7.79 10.59 -18.02
C GLY A 81 -7.14 11.93 -18.37
N TYR A 82 -7.66 12.67 -19.36
CA TYR A 82 -7.14 13.97 -19.79
C TYR A 82 -7.96 15.11 -19.18
N ARG A 83 -7.31 16.24 -18.92
CA ARG A 83 -8.01 17.42 -18.41
C ARG A 83 -8.85 18.08 -19.50
N ALA A 84 -9.93 18.75 -19.11
CA ALA A 84 -10.85 19.42 -20.03
C ALA A 84 -10.20 20.55 -20.85
N ASP A 85 -9.11 21.14 -20.34
CA ASP A 85 -8.30 22.19 -20.95
C ASP A 85 -7.10 21.66 -21.76
N GLU A 86 -6.80 20.36 -21.67
CA GLU A 86 -5.71 19.76 -22.41
C GLU A 86 -6.13 19.48 -23.87
N VAL A 87 -5.42 20.10 -24.81
CA VAL A 87 -5.53 19.74 -26.23
C VAL A 87 -4.82 18.40 -26.43
N TYR A 88 -5.59 17.33 -26.65
CA TYR A 88 -5.03 16.00 -26.93
C TYR A 88 -4.51 15.91 -28.37
N ASP A 89 -3.30 16.44 -28.58
CA ASP A 89 -2.56 16.34 -29.83
C ASP A 89 -1.14 15.80 -29.60
N PRO A 90 -1.02 14.50 -29.28
CA PRO A 90 0.28 13.95 -28.95
C PRO A 90 1.17 13.86 -30.21
N VAL A 91 2.41 14.34 -30.08
CA VAL A 91 3.39 14.49 -31.16
C VAL A 91 3.56 13.25 -32.06
N TRP A 92 3.38 12.04 -31.51
CA TRP A 92 3.51 10.80 -32.28
C TRP A 92 2.44 10.61 -33.36
N ARG A 93 1.29 11.30 -33.26
CA ARG A 93 0.23 11.25 -34.30
C ARG A 93 0.66 11.92 -35.59
N HIS A 94 1.64 12.81 -35.53
CA HIS A 94 2.17 13.56 -36.67
C HIS A 94 3.26 12.80 -37.44
N VAL A 95 3.66 11.61 -36.97
CA VAL A 95 4.60 10.77 -37.73
C VAL A 95 3.86 10.12 -38.89
N GLU A 96 4.06 10.62 -40.10
CA GLU A 96 3.45 10.08 -41.32
C GLU A 96 3.85 8.62 -41.56
N VAL A 97 2.85 7.78 -41.79
CA VAL A 97 3.02 6.37 -42.17
C VAL A 97 2.95 6.27 -43.70
N PRO A 98 3.92 5.65 -44.38
CA PRO A 98 3.87 5.43 -45.82
C PRO A 98 2.55 4.76 -46.26
N ALA A 99 1.96 5.25 -47.35
CA ALA A 99 0.66 4.79 -47.83
C ALA A 99 0.67 3.29 -48.16
N GLU A 100 1.78 2.80 -48.70
CA GLU A 100 2.01 1.41 -49.05
C GLU A 100 1.91 0.49 -47.81
N PHE A 101 2.25 1.00 -46.62
CA PHE A 101 2.13 0.22 -45.39
C PHE A 101 0.68 0.20 -44.90
N LEU A 102 -0.05 1.30 -45.06
CA LEU A 102 -1.46 1.39 -44.66
C LEU A 102 -2.31 0.36 -45.40
N ASP A 103 -2.02 0.11 -46.68
CA ASP A 103 -2.71 -0.89 -47.51
C ASP A 103 -2.51 -2.33 -47.00
N LEU A 104 -1.44 -2.60 -46.24
CA LEU A 104 -1.20 -3.92 -45.64
C LEU A 104 -2.12 -4.19 -44.44
N MET A 105 -2.65 -3.16 -43.78
CA MET A 105 -3.53 -3.33 -42.62
C MET A 105 -4.99 -3.41 -43.01
N CYS A 106 -5.61 -4.58 -42.82
CA CYS A 106 -7.00 -4.82 -43.21
C CYS A 106 -7.27 -4.51 -44.70
N PRO A 107 -6.54 -5.14 -45.65
CA PRO A 107 -6.64 -4.85 -47.09
C PRO A 107 -8.05 -5.06 -47.67
N MET A 108 -8.87 -5.90 -47.01
CA MET A 108 -10.24 -6.18 -47.43
C MET A 108 -11.23 -5.05 -47.12
N ALA A 109 -10.84 -3.98 -46.42
CA ALA A 109 -11.79 -2.94 -46.00
C ALA A 109 -12.35 -2.17 -47.20
N GLU A 110 -11.50 -1.75 -48.13
CA GLU A 110 -11.88 -1.05 -49.36
C GLU A 110 -12.73 -1.95 -50.25
N GLU A 111 -12.31 -3.20 -50.43
CA GLU A 111 -13.02 -4.18 -51.23
C GLU A 111 -14.44 -4.42 -50.72
N LYS A 112 -14.60 -4.54 -49.39
CA LYS A 112 -15.92 -4.72 -48.75
C LYS A 112 -16.73 -3.45 -48.72
N ARG A 113 -16.08 -2.28 -48.64
CA ARG A 113 -16.72 -0.96 -48.63
C ARG A 113 -17.28 -0.59 -50.01
N ALA A 114 -16.51 -0.79 -51.08
CA ALA A 114 -16.86 -0.37 -52.44
C ALA A 114 -18.28 -0.78 -52.90
N PRO A 115 -18.71 -2.05 -52.78
CA PRO A 115 -20.02 -2.49 -53.28
C PRO A 115 -21.21 -2.05 -52.41
N ILE A 116 -20.96 -1.47 -51.23
CA ILE A 116 -22.00 -1.03 -50.30
C ILE A 116 -22.13 0.49 -50.21
N VAL A 117 -21.17 1.25 -50.76
CA VAL A 117 -21.26 2.71 -50.86
C VAL A 117 -22.48 3.10 -51.70
N GLY A 118 -23.26 4.07 -51.22
CA GLY A 118 -24.47 4.56 -51.90
C GLY A 118 -25.76 3.77 -51.60
N LYS A 119 -25.67 2.60 -50.94
CA LYS A 119 -26.86 1.84 -50.53
C LYS A 119 -27.44 2.38 -49.23
N GLN A 120 -28.68 2.91 -49.30
CA GLN A 120 -29.35 3.56 -48.17
C GLN A 120 -29.51 2.64 -46.94
N ASN A 121 -29.71 1.34 -47.15
CA ASN A 121 -29.86 0.37 -46.06
C ASN A 121 -28.52 -0.07 -45.43
N LEU A 122 -27.37 0.35 -45.96
CA LEU A 122 -26.04 -0.08 -45.51
C LEU A 122 -25.13 1.07 -45.05
N VAL A 123 -25.68 2.25 -44.78
CA VAL A 123 -24.93 3.42 -44.32
C VAL A 123 -24.10 3.13 -43.06
N GLY A 124 -24.64 2.33 -42.12
CA GLY A 124 -23.92 1.92 -40.91
C GLY A 124 -22.68 1.06 -41.22
N ALA A 125 -22.79 0.13 -42.16
CA ALA A 125 -21.67 -0.71 -42.58
C ALA A 125 -20.59 0.11 -43.32
N VAL A 126 -20.98 1.05 -44.16
CA VAL A 126 -20.05 2.00 -44.82
C VAL A 126 -19.26 2.79 -43.76
N ARG A 127 -19.95 3.38 -42.78
CA ARG A 127 -19.30 4.13 -41.69
C ARG A 127 -18.35 3.27 -40.85
N HIS A 128 -18.70 2.00 -40.63
CA HIS A 128 -17.83 1.07 -39.92
C HIS A 128 -16.52 0.84 -40.68
N TRP A 129 -16.58 0.60 -42.00
CA TRP A 129 -15.38 0.43 -42.81
C TRP A 129 -14.59 1.73 -42.96
N ASP A 130 -15.25 2.88 -43.11
CA ASP A 130 -14.59 4.19 -43.09
C ASP A 130 -13.80 4.40 -41.80
N MET A 131 -14.38 4.04 -40.64
CA MET A 131 -13.70 4.11 -39.35
C MET A 131 -12.48 3.18 -39.30
N ILE A 132 -12.59 1.95 -39.79
CA ILE A 132 -11.45 1.01 -39.84
C ILE A 132 -10.32 1.58 -40.70
N ILE A 133 -10.63 2.11 -41.89
CA ILE A 133 -9.65 2.71 -42.80
C ILE A 133 -8.99 3.91 -42.13
N ALA A 134 -9.77 4.81 -41.51
CA ALA A 134 -9.28 5.98 -40.79
C ALA A 134 -8.40 5.65 -39.57
N LEU A 135 -8.59 4.47 -38.96
CA LEU A 135 -7.81 4.03 -37.80
C LEU A 135 -6.42 3.46 -38.14
N ARG A 136 -6.16 3.08 -39.40
CA ARG A 136 -4.91 2.40 -39.80
C ARG A 136 -3.63 3.17 -39.43
N PRO A 137 -3.51 4.49 -39.68
CA PRO A 137 -2.29 5.21 -39.33
C PRO A 137 -1.98 5.14 -37.84
N TYR A 138 -3.00 5.28 -36.99
CA TYR A 138 -2.84 5.23 -35.54
C TYR A 138 -2.46 3.82 -35.05
N LEU A 139 -3.05 2.78 -35.64
CA LEU A 139 -2.68 1.41 -35.31
C LEU A 139 -1.22 1.12 -35.68
N PHE A 140 -0.75 1.61 -36.82
CA PHE A 140 0.66 1.51 -37.22
C PHE A 140 1.60 2.28 -36.30
N GLN A 141 1.27 3.53 -35.95
CA GLN A 141 2.06 4.34 -35.02
C GLN A 141 2.15 3.67 -33.64
N CYS A 142 1.04 3.13 -33.13
CA CYS A 142 1.02 2.34 -31.89
C CYS A 142 1.88 1.08 -31.99
N ALA A 143 1.80 0.35 -33.11
CA ALA A 143 2.63 -0.82 -33.35
C ALA A 143 4.13 -0.46 -33.40
N ALA A 144 4.49 0.66 -34.05
CA ALA A 144 5.86 1.16 -34.09
C ALA A 144 6.38 1.51 -32.68
N ALA A 145 5.58 2.21 -31.87
CA ALA A 145 5.92 2.51 -30.49
C ALA A 145 6.10 1.24 -29.63
N LEU A 146 5.24 0.23 -29.83
CA LEU A 146 5.38 -1.08 -29.18
C LEU A 146 6.62 -1.82 -29.67
N PHE A 147 6.98 -1.72 -30.94
CA PHE A 147 8.14 -2.38 -31.52
C PHE A 147 9.44 -1.87 -30.89
N GLN A 148 9.51 -0.57 -30.61
CA GLN A 148 10.64 0.06 -29.90
C GLN A 148 10.84 -0.49 -28.48
N LYS A 149 9.79 -1.02 -27.84
CA LYS A 149 9.85 -1.59 -26.49
C LYS A 149 9.97 -3.12 -26.48
N CYS A 150 9.22 -3.79 -27.35
CA CYS A 150 9.02 -5.23 -27.34
C CYS A 150 9.00 -5.80 -28.77
N PRO A 151 10.11 -5.78 -29.52
CA PRO A 151 10.14 -6.17 -30.94
C PRO A 151 9.77 -7.65 -31.16
N ASN A 152 9.91 -8.50 -30.14
CA ASN A 152 9.62 -9.93 -30.20
C ASN A 152 8.15 -10.27 -29.88
N SER A 153 7.27 -9.28 -29.71
CA SER A 153 5.85 -9.53 -29.42
C SER A 153 5.16 -10.31 -30.54
N ALA A 154 4.20 -11.16 -30.18
CA ALA A 154 3.45 -11.99 -31.13
C ALA A 154 2.69 -11.17 -32.19
N ILE A 155 2.36 -9.91 -31.89
CA ILE A 155 1.69 -9.00 -32.85
C ILE A 155 2.54 -8.75 -34.10
N PHE A 156 3.87 -8.79 -33.99
CA PHE A 156 4.78 -8.57 -35.11
C PHE A 156 4.95 -9.80 -36.02
N LYS A 157 4.25 -10.89 -35.70
CA LYS A 157 4.08 -12.06 -36.59
C LYS A 157 2.90 -11.89 -37.55
N LEU A 158 2.08 -10.84 -37.39
CA LEU A 158 0.97 -10.58 -38.30
C LEU A 158 1.50 -10.22 -39.70
N PRO A 159 0.84 -10.66 -40.79
CA PRO A 159 1.32 -10.43 -42.16
C PRO A 159 1.64 -8.97 -42.51
N ALA A 160 0.87 -8.02 -41.97
CA ALA A 160 1.10 -6.60 -42.19
C ALA A 160 2.38 -6.07 -41.52
N LEU A 161 2.77 -6.67 -40.37
CA LEU A 161 3.85 -6.18 -39.52
C LEU A 161 5.13 -7.03 -39.61
N VAL A 162 5.05 -8.22 -40.23
CA VAL A 162 6.20 -9.09 -40.49
C VAL A 162 7.00 -8.64 -41.71
N ASN A 163 6.45 -7.74 -42.54
CA ASN A 163 7.14 -7.20 -43.70
C ASN A 163 8.45 -6.52 -43.28
N ARG A 164 9.55 -6.85 -43.97
CA ARG A 164 10.90 -6.35 -43.66
C ARG A 164 10.99 -4.83 -43.77
N ASP A 165 10.34 -4.23 -44.74
CA ASP A 165 10.37 -2.78 -44.96
C ASP A 165 9.63 -2.04 -43.85
N VAL A 166 8.49 -2.58 -43.42
CA VAL A 166 7.73 -2.08 -42.27
C VAL A 166 8.58 -2.15 -40.99
N GLN A 167 9.25 -3.29 -40.74
CA GLN A 167 10.11 -3.43 -39.55
C GLN A 167 11.32 -2.50 -39.60
N ASN A 168 11.93 -2.33 -40.78
CA ASN A 168 13.04 -1.38 -40.96
C ASN A 168 12.58 0.05 -40.67
N TRP A 169 11.43 0.46 -41.20
CA TRP A 169 10.84 1.77 -40.95
C TRP A 169 10.52 1.97 -39.46
N MET A 170 9.88 0.99 -38.82
CA MET A 170 9.59 1.03 -37.38
C MET A 170 10.86 1.14 -36.55
N LYS A 171 11.95 0.47 -36.96
CA LYS A 171 13.23 0.46 -36.25
C LYS A 171 14.02 1.75 -36.40
N THR A 172 13.99 2.38 -37.57
CA THR A 172 14.91 3.47 -37.95
C THR A 172 14.19 4.80 -38.17
N GLU A 173 13.32 4.88 -39.16
CA GLU A 173 12.67 6.13 -39.56
C GLU A 173 11.67 6.65 -38.52
N PHE A 174 10.84 5.78 -37.95
CA PHE A 174 9.84 6.18 -36.96
C PHE A 174 10.45 6.92 -35.75
N PRO A 175 11.45 6.36 -35.03
CA PRO A 175 12.05 7.07 -33.90
C PRO A 175 12.81 8.33 -34.32
N GLU A 176 13.41 8.36 -35.51
CA GLU A 176 14.08 9.57 -36.01
C GLU A 176 13.08 10.72 -36.25
N ARG A 177 12.00 10.45 -37.00
CA ARG A 177 10.94 11.43 -37.27
C ARG A 177 10.25 11.88 -35.99
N LEU A 178 9.99 10.95 -35.06
CA LEU A 178 9.40 11.27 -33.76
C LEU A 178 10.32 12.17 -32.93
N SER A 179 11.63 11.91 -32.91
CA SER A 179 12.60 12.76 -32.22
C SER A 179 12.66 14.16 -32.83
N ARG A 180 12.61 14.26 -34.17
CA ARG A 180 12.58 15.55 -34.88
C ARG A 180 11.32 16.35 -34.53
N LEU A 181 10.15 15.72 -34.62
CA LEU A 181 8.87 16.37 -34.27
C LEU A 181 8.82 16.80 -32.80
N ARG A 182 9.41 16.01 -31.89
CA ARG A 182 9.53 16.40 -30.47
C ARG A 182 10.43 17.61 -30.27
N ALA A 183 11.52 17.70 -31.03
CA ALA A 183 12.41 18.86 -31.00
C ALA A 183 11.72 20.10 -31.58
N GLU A 184 10.99 19.96 -32.68
CA GLU A 184 10.23 21.04 -33.33
C GLU A 184 9.04 21.53 -32.49
N ALA A 185 8.36 20.62 -31.79
CA ALA A 185 7.24 20.95 -30.91
C ALA A 185 7.66 21.74 -29.66
N GLY A 186 8.97 21.92 -29.41
CA GLY A 186 9.47 22.79 -28.36
C GLY A 186 8.90 22.46 -26.98
N SER A 187 8.86 21.17 -26.63
CA SER A 187 8.23 20.60 -25.43
C SER A 187 8.46 21.46 -24.18
N SER A 188 7.44 22.24 -23.78
CA SER A 188 7.40 22.96 -22.50
C SER A 188 7.58 22.00 -21.31
N ILE A 189 7.10 20.77 -21.49
CA ILE A 189 7.23 19.65 -20.55
C ILE A 189 8.70 19.24 -20.36
N ASP A 190 9.55 19.35 -21.39
CA ASP A 190 10.97 19.03 -21.24
C ASP A 190 11.74 20.14 -20.51
N ILE A 191 11.38 21.41 -20.69
CA ILE A 191 11.96 22.50 -19.87
C ILE A 191 11.55 22.32 -18.41
N GLU A 192 10.27 22.06 -18.14
CA GLU A 192 9.79 21.84 -16.77
C GLU A 192 10.39 20.56 -16.15
N ARG A 193 10.56 19.49 -16.92
CA ARG A 193 11.28 18.28 -16.47
C ARG A 193 12.76 18.55 -16.21
N ILE A 194 13.44 19.29 -17.08
CA ILE A 194 14.84 19.68 -16.88
C ILE A 194 14.96 20.54 -15.62
N GLN A 195 14.08 21.52 -15.44
CA GLN A 195 14.01 22.35 -14.24
C GLN A 195 13.77 21.50 -12.99
N ASN A 196 12.81 20.58 -13.02
CA ASN A 196 12.55 19.67 -11.90
C ASN A 196 13.75 18.77 -11.60
N THR A 197 14.45 18.25 -12.62
CA THR A 197 15.67 17.46 -12.40
C THR A 197 16.79 18.29 -11.78
N GLU A 198 16.95 19.55 -12.16
CA GLU A 198 17.96 20.43 -11.54
C GLU A 198 17.57 20.85 -10.13
N ILE A 199 16.29 21.11 -9.86
CA ILE A 199 15.79 21.37 -8.50
C ILE A 199 16.07 20.14 -7.62
N HIS A 200 15.78 18.93 -8.10
CA HIS A 200 16.08 17.71 -7.37
C HIS A 200 17.58 17.54 -7.12
N ARG A 201 18.43 17.81 -8.12
CA ARG A 201 19.89 17.76 -7.95
C ARG A 201 20.37 18.78 -6.91
N ALA A 202 19.86 20.01 -6.95
CA ALA A 202 20.18 21.05 -5.99
C ALA A 202 19.73 20.68 -4.55
N LEU A 203 18.52 20.13 -4.40
CA LEU A 203 18.02 19.67 -3.11
C LEU A 203 18.86 18.52 -2.55
N SER A 204 19.28 17.57 -3.38
CA SER A 204 20.20 16.51 -2.96
C SER A 204 21.54 17.08 -2.47
N GLN A 205 22.11 18.06 -3.18
CA GLN A 205 23.35 18.72 -2.73
C GLN A 205 23.19 19.45 -1.40
N VAL A 206 22.09 20.18 -1.21
CA VAL A 206 21.78 20.84 0.07
C VAL A 206 21.64 19.82 1.19
N THR A 207 21.01 18.68 0.93
CA THR A 207 20.84 17.61 1.90
C THR A 207 22.19 17.03 2.31
N THR A 208 23.07 16.71 1.34
CA THR A 208 24.43 16.24 1.61
C THR A 208 25.23 17.26 2.42
N TYR A 209 25.12 18.55 2.08
CA TYR A 209 25.78 19.62 2.82
C TYR A 209 25.30 19.73 4.27
N LEU A 210 23.99 19.64 4.51
CA LEU A 210 23.42 19.66 5.85
C LEU A 210 23.87 18.46 6.70
N VAL A 211 23.95 17.27 6.11
CA VAL A 211 24.48 16.08 6.78
C VAL A 211 25.95 16.29 7.17
N HIS A 212 26.77 16.82 6.27
CA HIS A 212 28.17 17.11 6.57
C HIS A 212 28.32 18.12 7.72
N ARG A 213 27.55 19.21 7.67
CA ARG A 213 27.53 20.23 8.73
C ARG A 213 27.09 19.67 10.09
N ASN A 214 26.08 18.80 10.11
CA ASN A 214 25.62 18.17 11.35
C ASN A 214 26.69 17.25 11.95
N ASN A 215 27.44 16.52 11.10
CA ASN A 215 28.57 15.71 11.55
C ASN A 215 29.70 16.58 12.13
N ASP A 216 30.00 17.73 11.52
CA ASP A 216 30.98 18.68 12.06
C ASP A 216 30.55 19.24 13.42
N ILE A 217 29.27 19.61 13.56
CA ILE A 217 28.70 20.08 14.84
C ILE A 217 28.80 18.98 15.90
N ARG A 218 28.47 17.73 15.54
CA ARG A 218 28.60 16.58 16.46
C ARG A 218 30.04 16.40 16.91
N ARG A 219 30.99 16.45 15.97
CA ARG A 219 32.43 16.36 16.27
C ARG A 219 32.91 17.51 17.18
N LEU A 220 32.44 18.73 16.94
CA LEU A 220 32.73 19.87 17.80
C LEU A 220 32.16 19.69 19.21
N LYS A 221 30.93 19.17 19.34
CA LYS A 221 30.33 18.85 20.64
C LYS A 221 31.16 17.81 21.39
N GLU A 222 31.59 16.75 20.73
CA GLU A 222 32.45 15.73 21.36
C GLU A 222 33.80 16.32 21.81
N VAL A 223 34.43 17.17 21.00
CA VAL A 223 35.69 17.83 21.39
C VAL A 223 35.47 18.75 22.59
N LEU A 224 34.35 19.48 22.60
CA LEU A 224 34.00 20.37 23.69
C LEU A 224 33.73 19.56 24.96
N GLU A 225 32.91 18.51 24.90
CA GLU A 225 32.63 17.60 26.02
C GLU A 225 33.91 16.97 26.58
N ARG A 226 34.81 16.47 25.73
CA ARG A 226 36.10 15.92 26.18
C ARG A 226 36.96 16.97 26.90
N ARG A 227 36.94 18.23 26.44
CA ARG A 227 37.71 19.32 27.06
C ARG A 227 37.05 19.90 28.30
N THR A 228 35.73 19.86 28.40
CA THR A 228 34.97 20.37 29.56
C THR A 228 34.66 19.29 30.59
N ALA A 229 34.88 18.01 30.30
CA ALA A 229 34.74 16.92 31.26
C ALA A 229 35.57 17.12 32.55
N PRO A 230 36.81 17.64 32.52
CA PRO A 230 37.58 17.93 33.73
C PRO A 230 37.07 19.13 34.52
N LEU A 231 36.35 20.05 33.86
CA LEU A 231 35.81 21.29 34.45
C LEU A 231 34.36 21.16 34.92
N SER A 232 33.70 20.06 34.54
CA SER A 232 32.36 19.75 35.00
C SER A 232 32.44 19.41 36.48
N PRO A 233 31.70 20.11 37.37
CA PRO A 233 31.69 19.81 38.80
C PRO A 233 31.46 18.32 38.99
N ALA A 234 32.44 17.63 39.58
CA ALA A 234 32.37 16.20 39.79
C ALA A 234 31.09 15.88 40.55
N LYS A 235 30.04 15.43 39.85
CA LYS A 235 28.77 14.93 40.42
C LYS A 235 28.95 13.66 41.28
N GLY A 236 30.17 13.38 41.72
CA GLY A 236 30.54 12.23 42.55
C GLY A 236 31.62 12.52 43.60
N PHE A 237 32.03 13.78 43.85
CA PHE A 237 32.81 14.09 45.05
C PHE A 237 31.88 14.13 46.27
N SER A 238 31.46 12.95 46.70
CA SER A 238 30.91 12.77 48.04
C SER A 238 32.05 12.84 49.03
N THR A 239 32.09 13.91 49.83
CA THR A 239 33.00 14.04 50.98
C THR A 239 32.87 12.87 51.97
N ALA A 240 31.72 12.17 51.99
CA ALA A 240 31.52 11.00 52.83
C ALA A 240 32.40 9.79 52.43
N THR A 241 32.78 9.65 51.15
CA THR A 241 33.62 8.54 50.71
C THR A 241 35.11 8.78 51.00
N TYR A 242 35.52 10.04 51.10
CA TYR A 242 36.92 10.40 51.42
C TYR A 242 37.26 10.17 52.89
N HIS A 243 36.28 10.31 53.80
CA HIS A 243 36.50 10.07 55.23
C HIS A 243 36.52 8.58 55.63
N HIS A 244 36.02 7.66 54.79
CA HIS A 244 35.98 6.24 55.14
C HIS A 244 37.26 5.45 54.79
N ARG A 245 38.25 6.07 54.13
CA ARG A 245 39.51 5.39 53.75
C ARG A 245 40.69 5.67 54.70
N GLY A 246 40.47 6.40 55.78
CA GLY A 246 41.48 6.80 56.75
C GLY A 246 41.55 5.93 58.01
N ALA A 247 41.36 4.62 57.93
CA ALA A 247 41.59 3.73 59.07
C ALA A 247 41.70 2.27 58.64
N SER A 248 42.83 1.86 58.04
CA SER A 248 43.32 0.47 58.07
C SER A 248 44.73 0.39 57.49
N HIS A 249 45.68 0.28 58.42
CA HIS A 249 46.88 -0.54 58.38
C HIS A 249 47.81 -0.55 57.15
N LEU A 250 49.03 -0.10 57.44
CA LEU A 250 50.30 -0.34 56.79
C LEU A 250 50.54 -1.83 56.47
N THR A 251 50.91 -2.16 55.23
CA THR A 251 51.98 -3.13 54.93
C THR A 251 52.41 -3.02 53.46
N PRO A 252 53.72 -2.94 53.15
CA PRO A 252 54.24 -2.96 51.79
C PRO A 252 54.71 -4.37 51.42
N LEU A 253 54.52 -4.82 50.17
CA LEU A 253 55.43 -5.80 49.54
C LEU A 253 55.24 -5.90 48.01
N LEU A 254 56.40 -5.88 47.35
CA LEU A 254 56.68 -6.22 45.96
C LEU A 254 56.47 -7.71 45.67
N ALA A 255 56.04 -8.05 44.44
CA ALA A 255 56.44 -9.20 43.59
C ALA A 255 55.49 -9.26 42.38
N VAL A 256 55.93 -9.12 41.11
CA VAL A 256 56.63 -10.10 40.24
C VAL A 256 55.73 -11.24 39.72
N ALA A 257 55.41 -11.09 38.42
CA ALA A 257 55.40 -12.06 37.30
C ALA A 257 54.42 -13.24 37.17
N SER A 258 54.01 -13.42 35.90
CA SER A 258 53.62 -14.67 35.20
C SER A 258 52.25 -15.26 35.58
N SER A 259 51.41 -15.82 34.70
CA SER A 259 51.66 -16.53 33.45
C SER A 259 50.36 -16.69 32.64
N SER A 260 50.55 -16.83 31.33
CA SER A 260 49.68 -17.34 30.28
C SER A 260 48.76 -18.52 30.64
N SER A 261 47.55 -18.54 30.09
CA SER A 261 46.90 -19.77 29.60
C SER A 261 45.87 -19.42 28.52
N SER A 262 46.19 -19.88 27.32
CA SER A 262 45.35 -20.00 26.14
C SER A 262 44.16 -20.93 26.38
N ALA A 263 42.95 -20.46 26.07
CA ALA A 263 41.79 -21.30 25.85
C ALA A 263 41.10 -20.87 24.54
N SER A 264 41.39 -21.63 23.49
CA SER A 264 40.69 -21.61 22.21
C SER A 264 39.26 -22.10 22.41
N LEU A 265 38.28 -21.24 22.11
CA LEU A 265 36.87 -21.60 22.01
C LEU A 265 36.49 -21.86 20.54
N PRO A 266 35.50 -22.74 20.29
CA PRO A 266 35.19 -23.25 18.97
C PRO A 266 34.45 -22.21 18.12
N ASP A 267 34.83 -22.19 16.85
CA ASP A 267 34.27 -21.43 15.76
C ASP A 267 32.83 -21.90 15.48
N LEU A 268 31.86 -21.23 16.10
CA LEU A 268 30.44 -21.33 15.74
C LEU A 268 30.12 -20.19 14.78
N ASN A 269 30.16 -20.53 13.50
CA ASN A 269 29.77 -19.70 12.37
C ASN A 269 28.28 -19.30 12.48
N PRO A 270 27.92 -18.05 12.80
CA PRO A 270 26.55 -17.58 12.71
C PRO A 270 26.30 -17.05 11.30
N SER A 271 25.26 -17.59 10.66
CA SER A 271 24.68 -17.14 9.40
C SER A 271 24.86 -15.64 9.15
N SER A 272 25.43 -15.30 8.00
CA SER A 272 25.74 -13.93 7.59
C SER A 272 24.56 -12.97 7.85
N PRO A 273 24.77 -11.85 8.55
CA PRO A 273 23.71 -10.88 8.79
C PRO A 273 23.25 -10.27 7.47
N ILE A 274 21.94 -10.13 7.33
CA ILE A 274 21.28 -9.39 6.25
C ILE A 274 21.92 -7.99 6.18
N ILE A 275 22.60 -7.69 5.07
CA ILE A 275 23.26 -6.39 4.84
C ILE A 275 22.15 -5.39 4.50
N VAL A 276 21.53 -4.82 5.53
CA VAL A 276 20.66 -3.64 5.39
C VAL A 276 21.58 -2.44 5.19
N HIS A 277 21.42 -1.69 4.10
CA HIS A 277 22.10 -0.40 3.91
C HIS A 277 21.81 0.50 5.13
N ARG A 278 22.88 0.81 5.87
CA ARG A 278 22.82 1.15 7.30
C ARG A 278 23.05 2.64 7.49
N ASP A 279 21.98 3.42 7.53
CA ASP A 279 22.07 4.83 7.90
C ASP A 279 22.07 4.98 9.42
N GLU A 280 23.12 5.62 9.96
CA GLU A 280 23.26 5.94 11.39
C GLU A 280 22.06 6.73 11.95
N HIS A 281 21.28 7.39 11.08
CA HIS A 281 20.07 8.15 11.42
C HIS A 281 18.95 7.29 12.04
N ASN A 282 18.89 5.98 11.74
CA ASN A 282 17.80 5.11 12.21
C ASN A 282 17.85 4.84 13.73
N ASN A 283 19.01 5.00 14.37
CA ASN A 283 19.14 4.80 15.82
C ASN A 283 18.52 5.94 16.64
N GLU A 284 18.54 7.17 16.10
CA GLU A 284 18.03 8.36 16.78
C GLU A 284 16.49 8.41 16.71
N THR A 285 15.92 8.02 15.56
CA THR A 285 14.47 8.02 15.34
C THR A 285 13.74 6.90 16.08
N GLY A 286 14.42 5.77 16.32
CA GLY A 286 13.81 4.56 16.87
C GLY A 286 12.98 3.79 15.84
N THR A 287 13.08 4.16 14.56
CA THR A 287 12.37 3.56 13.43
C THR A 287 13.31 3.25 12.28
N TYR A 288 12.96 2.27 11.46
CA TYR A 288 13.74 1.89 10.28
C TYR A 288 12.84 1.29 9.20
N GLU A 289 13.37 1.26 7.98
CA GLU A 289 12.79 0.57 6.81
C GLU A 289 13.82 -0.41 6.26
N THR A 290 13.36 -1.45 5.56
CA THR A 290 14.24 -2.43 4.89
C THR A 290 14.18 -2.26 3.39
N ALA A 291 15.29 -2.50 2.68
CA ALA A 291 15.35 -2.35 1.23
C ALA A 291 14.33 -3.23 0.49
N ASP A 292 14.06 -4.43 1.02
CA ASP A 292 13.15 -5.41 0.40
C ASP A 292 11.67 -5.13 0.72
N ASP A 293 11.39 -4.36 1.77
CA ASP A 293 10.05 -4.04 2.25
C ASP A 293 10.05 -2.63 2.86
N PRO A 294 9.48 -1.63 2.17
CA PRO A 294 9.44 -0.23 2.60
C PRO A 294 8.44 0.01 3.74
N THR A 295 8.09 -1.03 4.48
CA THR A 295 7.22 -0.93 5.63
C THR A 295 8.00 -0.36 6.81
N PRO A 296 7.57 0.77 7.40
CA PRO A 296 8.24 1.33 8.56
C PRO A 296 8.09 0.40 9.77
N ARG A 297 9.15 0.28 10.55
CA ARG A 297 9.21 -0.55 11.76
C ARG A 297 9.75 0.24 12.93
N ALA A 298 9.37 -0.15 14.14
CA ALA A 298 9.89 0.43 15.38
C ALA A 298 10.69 -0.61 16.17
N PHE A 299 11.84 -0.17 16.68
CA PHE A 299 12.67 -0.99 17.55
C PHE A 299 12.02 -1.21 18.91
N VAL A 300 11.87 -2.48 19.31
CA VAL A 300 11.42 -2.83 20.67
C VAL A 300 12.60 -2.90 21.64
N ASN A 301 13.80 -3.17 21.16
CA ASN A 301 14.99 -3.14 21.99
C ASN A 301 15.42 -1.70 22.35
N PRO A 302 15.88 -1.48 23.59
CA PRO A 302 16.46 -0.19 23.96
C PRO A 302 17.79 0.01 23.23
N PRO A 303 18.20 1.27 22.99
CA PRO A 303 19.48 1.59 22.38
C PRO A 303 20.61 1.17 23.32
N SER A 304 21.66 0.58 22.75
CA SER A 304 22.94 0.37 23.42
C SER A 304 23.86 1.56 23.14
N PRO A 305 24.61 2.08 24.13
CA PRO A 305 25.49 3.23 23.95
C PRO A 305 26.63 2.99 22.95
N HIS A 306 26.97 1.73 22.68
CA HIS A 306 28.14 1.38 21.87
C HIS A 306 27.79 0.55 20.63
N THR A 307 26.52 0.11 20.50
CA THR A 307 26.11 -0.72 19.37
C THR A 307 24.80 -0.21 18.76
N PRO A 308 24.74 -0.07 17.42
CA PRO A 308 23.50 0.29 16.74
C PRO A 308 22.42 -0.76 17.03
N ARG A 309 21.16 -0.32 17.12
CA ARG A 309 20.04 -1.26 17.33
C ARG A 309 19.99 -2.24 16.17
N GLN A 310 19.86 -3.50 16.51
CA GLN A 310 19.69 -4.57 15.53
C GLN A 310 18.19 -4.82 15.35
N PRO A 311 17.71 -4.96 14.11
CA PRO A 311 16.37 -5.44 13.82
C PRO A 311 16.08 -6.73 14.58
N THR A 312 14.91 -6.83 15.19
CA THR A 312 14.47 -8.02 15.93
C THR A 312 13.20 -8.60 15.32
N HIS A 313 13.00 -9.90 15.51
CA HIS A 313 11.77 -10.59 15.05
C HIS A 313 10.49 -10.06 15.73
N VAL A 314 10.64 -9.34 16.84
CA VAL A 314 9.54 -8.77 17.63
C VAL A 314 9.37 -7.26 17.41
N ASP A 315 10.09 -6.66 16.46
CA ASP A 315 9.94 -5.25 16.14
C ASP A 315 8.52 -4.93 15.63
N LEU A 316 8.04 -3.73 15.94
CA LEU A 316 6.65 -3.36 15.69
C LEU A 316 6.47 -2.91 14.24
N ILE A 317 5.57 -3.55 13.51
CA ILE A 317 5.21 -3.16 12.14
C ILE A 317 4.30 -1.93 12.18
N LEU A 318 4.81 -0.77 11.76
CA LEU A 318 4.07 0.48 11.78
C LEU A 318 3.13 0.60 10.56
N PRO A 319 2.05 1.40 10.64
CA PRO A 319 1.24 1.73 9.47
C PRO A 319 1.99 2.75 8.61
N SER A 320 1.39 3.15 7.48
CA SER A 320 1.94 4.22 6.64
C SER A 320 2.27 5.47 7.46
N PRO A 321 3.37 6.20 7.18
CA PRO A 321 3.71 7.45 7.89
C PRO A 321 2.56 8.46 7.93
N ALA A 322 1.71 8.49 6.89
CA ALA A 322 0.51 9.33 6.84
C ALA A 322 -0.49 9.07 7.98
N ALA A 323 -0.46 7.90 8.64
CA ALA A 323 -1.32 7.58 9.77
C ALA A 323 -1.01 8.43 11.03
N PHE A 324 0.20 8.99 11.11
CA PHE A 324 0.67 9.78 12.24
C PHE A 324 0.42 11.29 12.09
N TYR A 325 -0.07 11.73 10.92
CA TYR A 325 -0.31 13.15 10.63
C TYR A 325 -1.82 13.43 10.48
N PRO A 326 -2.29 14.64 10.83
CA PRO A 326 -3.66 15.07 10.55
C PRO A 326 -3.99 15.00 9.05
N LYS A 327 -5.26 14.81 8.70
CA LYS A 327 -5.71 14.65 7.30
C LYS A 327 -5.35 15.84 6.40
N ASP A 328 -5.45 17.05 6.96
CA ASP A 328 -5.21 18.31 6.24
C ASP A 328 -3.87 18.97 6.63
N GLY A 329 -3.00 18.22 7.33
CA GLY A 329 -1.70 18.71 7.77
C GLY A 329 -0.57 18.40 6.77
N PRO A 330 0.58 19.09 6.88
CA PRO A 330 1.77 18.70 6.14
C PRO A 330 2.13 17.26 6.49
N VAL A 331 2.13 16.37 5.49
CA VAL A 331 2.53 14.97 5.66
C VAL A 331 4.03 14.94 5.82
N GLY A 332 4.51 14.62 7.02
CA GLY A 332 5.93 14.35 7.20
C GLY A 332 6.32 13.07 6.45
N LEU A 333 7.52 13.08 5.86
CA LEU A 333 8.04 11.95 5.10
C LEU A 333 8.44 10.76 5.99
N PHE A 334 8.49 10.95 7.31
CA PHE A 334 8.99 9.96 8.25
C PHE A 334 7.96 9.62 9.33
N PRO A 335 7.93 8.38 9.84
CA PRO A 335 7.17 8.06 11.05
C PRO A 335 7.65 8.91 12.23
N PRO A 336 6.82 9.08 13.28
CA PRO A 336 7.19 9.89 14.44
C PRO A 336 8.47 9.34 15.09
N VAL A 337 9.30 10.25 15.61
CA VAL A 337 10.48 9.89 16.39
C VAL A 337 10.03 9.27 17.70
N LEU A 338 10.19 7.95 17.81
CA LEU A 338 9.88 7.17 19.01
C LEU A 338 10.98 7.30 20.07
N GLY A 339 12.13 7.86 19.65
CA GLY A 339 13.24 8.22 20.52
C GLY A 339 14.01 7.02 21.07
N GLN A 340 14.68 7.24 22.21
CA GLN A 340 15.60 6.28 22.81
C GLN A 340 14.94 5.19 23.67
N ARG A 341 13.60 5.13 23.74
CA ARG A 341 12.91 4.11 24.53
C ARG A 341 12.51 2.92 23.66
N SER A 342 12.27 1.79 24.31
CA SER A 342 11.63 0.62 23.71
C SER A 342 10.20 0.98 23.32
N ALA A 343 9.87 0.85 22.04
CA ALA A 343 8.52 1.11 21.57
C ALA A 343 7.56 0.03 22.09
N ASN A 344 6.37 0.43 22.51
CA ASN A 344 5.25 -0.47 22.79
C ASN A 344 3.99 -0.03 22.05
N TRP A 345 3.06 -0.95 21.81
CA TRP A 345 1.85 -0.66 21.03
C TRP A 345 1.00 0.47 21.62
N MET A 346 0.90 0.55 22.95
CA MET A 346 0.10 1.59 23.62
C MET A 346 0.67 2.99 23.40
N GLU A 347 1.99 3.13 23.26
CA GLU A 347 2.64 4.37 22.87
C GLU A 347 2.41 4.68 21.40
N ILE A 348 2.56 3.69 20.51
CA ILE A 348 2.31 3.86 19.07
C ILE A 348 0.86 4.31 18.82
N PHE A 349 -0.11 3.71 19.51
CA PHE A 349 -1.52 4.05 19.31
C PHE A 349 -1.83 5.51 19.64
N LYS A 350 -1.21 6.06 20.69
CA LYS A 350 -1.36 7.47 21.08
C LYS A 350 -0.81 8.45 20.03
N LEU A 351 0.11 8.01 19.18
CA LEU A 351 0.72 8.83 18.14
C LEU A 351 -0.09 8.81 16.84
N ILE A 352 -0.98 7.84 16.65
CA ILE A 352 -1.78 7.71 15.43
C ILE A 352 -2.89 8.76 15.42
N ARG A 353 -2.91 9.58 14.37
CA ARG A 353 -3.90 10.63 14.13
C ARG A 353 -4.98 10.22 13.13
N ARG A 354 -4.67 9.24 12.30
CA ARG A 354 -5.53 8.74 11.21
C ARG A 354 -5.66 7.21 11.29
N PRO A 355 -6.52 6.72 12.19
CA PRO A 355 -6.69 5.28 12.39
C PRO A 355 -7.23 4.58 11.14
N ASP A 356 -7.96 5.30 10.27
CA ASP A 356 -8.49 4.81 8.99
C ASP A 356 -7.42 4.17 8.09
N LEU A 357 -6.19 4.68 8.17
CA LEU A 357 -5.06 4.19 7.37
C LEU A 357 -4.44 2.90 7.92
N CYS A 358 -4.73 2.55 9.18
CA CYS A 358 -4.16 1.37 9.85
C CYS A 358 -4.69 0.06 9.26
N TRP A 359 -5.94 0.03 8.80
CA TRP A 359 -6.53 -1.19 8.20
C TRP A 359 -5.74 -1.73 7.03
N SER A 360 -5.17 -0.86 6.20
CA SER A 360 -4.41 -1.27 5.02
C SER A 360 -3.21 -2.17 5.38
N LYS A 361 -2.63 -1.96 6.57
CA LYS A 361 -1.44 -2.66 7.03
C LYS A 361 -1.73 -3.71 8.10
N TRP A 362 -2.61 -3.40 9.04
CA TRP A 362 -2.94 -4.23 10.20
C TRP A 362 -4.24 -4.99 10.06
N GLY A 363 -5.00 -4.73 8.99
CA GLY A 363 -6.22 -5.45 8.71
C GLY A 363 -5.99 -6.94 8.49
N LEU A 364 -7.11 -7.66 8.47
CA LEU A 364 -7.16 -9.10 8.32
C LEU A 364 -6.64 -9.57 6.96
N LYS A 365 -6.19 -10.82 6.90
CA LYS A 365 -6.06 -11.59 5.65
C LYS A 365 -7.40 -11.61 4.89
N THR A 366 -7.35 -11.91 3.60
CA THR A 366 -8.49 -11.85 2.66
C THR A 366 -9.70 -12.68 3.10
N GLY A 367 -9.49 -13.81 3.77
CA GLY A 367 -10.54 -14.70 4.28
C GLY A 367 -10.27 -15.20 5.70
N LEU A 368 -11.34 -15.57 6.41
CA LEU A 368 -11.25 -16.17 7.75
C LEU A 368 -10.58 -17.55 7.74
N ASP A 369 -10.74 -18.30 6.65
CA ASP A 369 -10.14 -19.63 6.51
C ASP A 369 -8.63 -19.55 6.21
N ASP A 370 -8.10 -18.36 5.86
CA ASP A 370 -6.66 -18.14 5.59
C ASP A 370 -5.79 -18.25 6.85
N TYR A 371 -6.39 -18.28 8.05
CA TYR A 371 -5.70 -18.49 9.32
C TYR A 371 -5.49 -19.97 9.66
N GLY A 372 -6.05 -20.92 8.89
CA GLY A 372 -5.80 -22.36 9.02
C GLY A 372 -6.28 -23.06 10.31
N SER A 373 -6.30 -22.39 11.46
CA SER A 373 -6.62 -22.95 12.77
C SER A 373 -7.22 -21.93 13.74
N VAL A 374 -7.87 -22.42 14.79
CA VAL A 374 -8.39 -21.59 15.88
C VAL A 374 -7.26 -20.96 16.71
N ASP A 375 -6.10 -21.62 16.83
CA ASP A 375 -4.96 -21.06 17.58
C ASP A 375 -4.33 -19.87 16.88
N GLU A 376 -4.11 -19.97 15.57
CA GLU A 376 -3.53 -18.87 14.78
C GLU A 376 -4.47 -17.67 14.84
N LEU A 377 -5.77 -17.90 14.68
CA LEU A 377 -6.80 -16.87 14.77
C LEU A 377 -6.83 -16.20 16.16
N TRP A 378 -6.73 -16.98 17.24
CA TRP A 378 -6.64 -16.43 18.60
C TRP A 378 -5.33 -15.67 18.85
N SER A 379 -4.21 -16.19 18.36
CA SER A 379 -2.89 -15.55 18.47
C SER A 379 -2.88 -14.18 17.79
N VAL A 380 -3.41 -14.09 16.56
CA VAL A 380 -3.55 -12.81 15.85
C VAL A 380 -4.40 -11.81 16.62
N TYR A 381 -5.51 -12.27 17.22
CA TYR A 381 -6.39 -11.41 18.01
C TYR A 381 -5.76 -10.92 19.32
N ALA A 382 -5.05 -11.81 20.05
CA ALA A 382 -4.60 -11.57 21.41
C ALA A 382 -3.14 -11.12 21.54
N GLN A 383 -2.28 -11.54 20.62
CA GLN A 383 -0.81 -11.32 20.65
C GLN A 383 -0.32 -10.53 19.44
N GLY A 384 -1.07 -10.54 18.33
CA GLY A 384 -0.69 -9.89 17.09
C GLY A 384 -0.25 -10.89 16.02
N GLU A 385 -0.11 -10.42 14.79
CA GLU A 385 0.27 -11.24 13.64
C GLU A 385 1.76 -11.08 13.35
N SER A 386 2.50 -12.21 13.32
CA SER A 386 3.90 -12.21 12.90
C SER A 386 3.99 -12.01 11.38
N VAL A 387 4.87 -11.11 10.94
CA VAL A 387 5.08 -10.81 9.51
C VAL A 387 6.37 -11.48 9.06
N PHE A 388 6.32 -12.18 7.95
CA PHE A 388 7.45 -12.93 7.38
C PHE A 388 7.80 -12.40 5.99
N THR A 389 9.08 -12.46 5.64
CA THR A 389 9.58 -12.22 4.28
C THR A 389 9.25 -13.38 3.35
N SER A 390 9.45 -13.20 2.05
CA SER A 390 9.38 -14.28 1.05
C SER A 390 10.33 -15.45 1.36
N ALA A 391 11.43 -15.19 2.08
CA ALA A 391 12.38 -16.19 2.55
C ALA A 391 11.94 -16.90 3.85
N GLY A 392 10.75 -16.59 4.40
CA GLY A 392 10.25 -17.17 5.65
C GLY A 392 10.88 -16.62 6.93
N VAL A 393 11.68 -15.55 6.84
CA VAL A 393 12.28 -14.90 8.02
C VAL A 393 11.29 -13.92 8.62
N GLN A 394 11.02 -14.04 9.93
CA GLN A 394 10.17 -13.11 10.66
C GLN A 394 10.82 -11.73 10.72
N ILE A 395 10.08 -10.70 10.34
CA ILE A 395 10.58 -9.33 10.22
C ILE A 395 9.93 -8.35 11.19
N GLY A 396 8.92 -8.80 11.94
CA GLY A 396 8.26 -8.02 12.95
C GLY A 396 6.89 -8.60 13.28
N VAL A 397 6.14 -7.86 14.09
CA VAL A 397 4.81 -8.23 14.57
C VAL A 397 3.86 -7.06 14.35
N LYS A 398 2.64 -7.33 13.90
CA LYS A 398 1.51 -6.38 13.86
C LYS A 398 0.83 -6.33 15.24
N PRO A 399 0.09 -5.27 15.58
CA PRO A 399 -0.53 -5.18 16.91
C PRO A 399 -1.59 -6.27 17.15
N PRO A 400 -1.83 -6.66 18.42
CA PRO A 400 -3.00 -7.43 18.79
C PRO A 400 -4.28 -6.72 18.35
N LEU A 401 -5.10 -7.37 17.52
CA LEU A 401 -6.26 -6.71 16.94
C LEU A 401 -7.31 -6.32 17.98
N ARG A 402 -7.36 -7.01 19.13
CA ARG A 402 -8.19 -6.62 20.26
C ARG A 402 -7.79 -5.25 20.84
N ASP A 403 -6.49 -4.96 20.88
CA ASP A 403 -5.97 -3.73 21.47
C ASP A 403 -6.17 -2.56 20.49
N VAL A 404 -6.05 -2.83 19.18
CA VAL A 404 -6.39 -1.88 18.11
C VAL A 404 -7.87 -1.47 18.19
N GLU A 405 -8.78 -2.45 18.27
CA GLU A 405 -10.22 -2.16 18.39
C GLU A 405 -10.56 -1.47 19.72
N ALA A 406 -9.91 -1.86 20.83
CA ALA A 406 -10.12 -1.21 22.12
C ALA A 406 -9.68 0.28 22.11
N HIS A 407 -8.63 0.61 21.35
CA HIS A 407 -8.09 1.96 21.29
C HIS A 407 -8.79 2.85 20.25
N PHE A 408 -9.06 2.33 19.05
CA PHE A 408 -9.61 3.09 17.92
C PHE A 408 -11.09 2.84 17.65
N TYR A 409 -11.72 1.89 18.36
CA TYR A 409 -13.10 1.48 18.14
C TYR A 409 -13.34 1.09 16.67
N SER A 410 -14.41 1.58 16.04
CA SER A 410 -14.69 1.33 14.62
C SER A 410 -13.91 2.25 13.66
N HIS A 411 -13.23 3.29 14.16
CA HIS A 411 -12.63 4.32 13.32
C HIS A 411 -11.46 3.82 12.47
N TRP A 412 -10.79 2.73 12.88
CA TRP A 412 -9.70 2.16 12.11
C TRP A 412 -10.14 1.31 10.91
N ARG A 413 -11.46 1.12 10.68
CA ARG A 413 -12.04 0.15 9.71
C ARG A 413 -12.89 0.83 8.62
N THR A 414 -12.40 1.91 8.01
CA THR A 414 -13.23 2.88 7.28
C THR A 414 -13.82 2.45 5.92
N PRO A 415 -13.39 1.38 5.21
CA PRO A 415 -14.18 0.91 4.07
C PRO A 415 -15.38 0.06 4.55
N PRO A 416 -16.59 0.25 4.00
CA PRO A 416 -17.81 -0.47 4.43
C PRO A 416 -17.67 -2.00 4.36
N ASP A 417 -16.92 -2.51 3.38
CA ASP A 417 -16.67 -3.95 3.20
C ASP A 417 -15.86 -4.57 4.35
N THR A 418 -15.10 -3.77 5.10
CA THR A 418 -14.25 -4.27 6.20
C THR A 418 -15.04 -4.60 7.46
N THR A 419 -16.20 -3.97 7.65
CA THR A 419 -17.07 -4.18 8.81
C THR A 419 -17.59 -5.61 8.86
N VAL A 420 -17.96 -6.20 7.72
CA VAL A 420 -18.48 -7.57 7.65
C VAL A 420 -17.37 -8.58 7.94
N SER A 421 -16.20 -8.42 7.31
CA SER A 421 -15.05 -9.29 7.54
C SER A 421 -14.58 -9.24 8.99
N TRP A 422 -14.49 -8.04 9.57
CA TRP A 422 -14.16 -7.86 10.98
C TRP A 422 -15.18 -8.51 11.90
N SER A 423 -16.47 -8.29 11.64
CA SER A 423 -17.55 -8.87 12.44
C SER A 423 -17.48 -10.39 12.44
N ARG A 424 -17.24 -11.02 11.29
CA ARG A 424 -17.06 -12.48 11.20
C ARG A 424 -15.81 -12.98 11.89
N PHE A 425 -14.72 -12.23 11.79
CA PHE A 425 -13.46 -12.58 12.42
C PHE A 425 -13.55 -12.54 13.94
N ARG A 426 -14.11 -11.47 14.52
CA ARG A 426 -14.17 -11.28 15.98
C ARG A 426 -15.13 -12.25 16.68
N GLU A 427 -16.03 -12.93 15.97
CA GLU A 427 -16.98 -13.87 16.57
C GLU A 427 -16.29 -14.94 17.41
N ILE A 428 -15.28 -15.61 16.85
CA ILE A 428 -14.58 -16.72 17.50
C ILE A 428 -13.70 -16.22 18.66
N PRO A 429 -12.83 -15.21 18.51
CA PRO A 429 -12.00 -14.71 19.61
C PRO A 429 -12.81 -14.11 20.75
N GLU A 430 -13.85 -13.31 20.45
CA GLU A 430 -14.69 -12.76 21.53
C GLU A 430 -15.43 -13.86 22.27
N TRP A 431 -15.85 -14.92 21.58
CA TRP A 431 -16.42 -16.09 22.23
C TRP A 431 -15.42 -16.78 23.15
N ILE A 432 -14.17 -16.97 22.71
CA ILE A 432 -13.09 -17.54 23.54
C ILE A 432 -12.90 -16.69 24.80
N ALA A 433 -12.74 -15.37 24.65
CA ALA A 433 -12.54 -14.45 25.76
C ALA A 433 -13.70 -14.47 26.76
N LYS A 434 -14.94 -14.27 26.28
CA LYS A 434 -16.15 -14.24 27.12
C LYS A 434 -16.45 -15.58 27.78
N SER A 435 -16.23 -16.69 27.08
CA SER A 435 -16.45 -18.03 27.63
C SER A 435 -15.38 -18.43 28.64
N SER A 436 -14.13 -18.00 28.43
CA SER A 436 -13.02 -18.17 29.37
C SER A 436 -13.31 -17.41 30.67
N GLU A 437 -13.67 -16.13 30.57
CA GLU A 437 -14.03 -15.28 31.70
C GLU A 437 -15.25 -15.81 32.47
N ARG A 438 -16.35 -16.12 31.76
CA ARG A 438 -17.59 -16.61 32.38
C ARG A 438 -17.38 -17.92 33.15
N ARG A 439 -16.57 -18.83 32.61
CA ARG A 439 -16.33 -20.16 33.19
C ARG A 439 -15.12 -20.18 34.13
N GLN A 440 -14.36 -19.09 34.22
CA GLN A 440 -13.10 -19.01 34.96
C GLN A 440 -12.11 -20.11 34.54
N VAL A 441 -12.05 -20.39 33.23
CA VAL A 441 -11.12 -21.37 32.62
C VAL A 441 -10.15 -20.67 31.69
N SER A 442 -8.96 -21.25 31.49
CA SER A 442 -7.98 -20.74 30.52
C SER A 442 -8.57 -20.69 29.09
N PRO A 443 -8.24 -19.68 28.26
CA PRO A 443 -8.61 -19.64 26.84
C PRO A 443 -8.24 -20.91 26.08
N THR A 444 -7.15 -21.58 26.47
CA THR A 444 -6.70 -22.84 25.84
C THR A 444 -7.73 -23.97 25.95
N VAL A 445 -8.48 -24.03 27.05
CA VAL A 445 -9.57 -25.01 27.23
C VAL A 445 -10.69 -24.74 26.23
N VAL A 446 -11.10 -23.47 26.10
CA VAL A 446 -12.15 -23.07 25.15
C VAL A 446 -11.71 -23.31 23.70
N ILE A 447 -10.44 -23.05 23.39
CA ILE A 447 -9.86 -23.32 22.07
C ILE A 447 -9.91 -24.82 21.75
N ALA A 448 -9.58 -25.69 22.71
CA ALA A 448 -9.66 -27.14 22.53
C ALA A 448 -11.09 -27.61 22.22
N GLU A 449 -12.10 -27.08 22.92
CA GLU A 449 -13.51 -27.36 22.65
C GLU A 449 -13.92 -26.93 21.23
N LEU A 450 -13.53 -25.72 20.81
CA LEU A 450 -13.83 -25.21 19.47
C LEU A 450 -13.15 -26.04 18.37
N LYS A 451 -11.92 -26.51 18.60
CA LYS A 451 -11.24 -27.43 17.68
C LYS A 451 -11.98 -28.75 17.53
N GLU A 452 -12.46 -29.31 18.64
CA GLU A 452 -13.28 -30.52 18.60
C GLU A 452 -14.56 -30.30 17.78
N MET A 453 -15.15 -29.11 17.84
CA MET A 453 -16.31 -28.76 17.02
C MET A 453 -16.00 -28.71 15.52
N VAL A 454 -14.80 -28.26 15.12
CA VAL A 454 -14.38 -28.26 13.70
C VAL A 454 -14.17 -29.69 13.17
N GLY A 455 -14.01 -30.68 14.05
CA GLY A 455 -13.97 -32.10 13.65
C GLY A 455 -15.34 -32.74 13.41
N LYS A 456 -16.45 -32.05 13.73
CA LYS A 456 -17.81 -32.62 13.67
C LYS A 456 -18.42 -32.47 12.27
N PRO A 457 -19.24 -33.43 11.83
CA PRO A 457 -19.89 -33.37 10.52
C PRO A 457 -20.71 -32.08 10.41
N GLY A 458 -20.41 -31.27 9.39
CA GLY A 458 -21.09 -30.00 9.11
C GLY A 458 -20.32 -28.72 9.47
N ILE A 459 -19.17 -28.81 10.17
CA ILE A 459 -18.32 -27.65 10.51
C ILE A 459 -16.89 -27.92 10.03
N GLY A 460 -16.65 -27.89 8.72
CA GLY A 460 -15.34 -28.13 8.13
C GLY A 460 -14.47 -26.89 7.96
N SER A 461 -14.96 -25.68 8.27
CA SER A 461 -14.22 -24.43 8.09
C SER A 461 -14.39 -23.44 9.24
N LEU A 462 -13.46 -22.48 9.36
CA LEU A 462 -13.53 -21.42 10.37
C LEU A 462 -14.73 -20.50 10.12
N ASN A 463 -15.11 -20.29 8.85
CA ASN A 463 -16.35 -19.59 8.51
C ASN A 463 -17.60 -20.30 9.05
N GLN A 464 -17.69 -21.63 8.92
CA GLN A 464 -18.82 -22.39 9.48
C GLN A 464 -18.80 -22.36 11.01
N LEU A 465 -17.62 -22.45 11.63
CA LEU A 465 -17.47 -22.32 13.08
C LEU A 465 -17.91 -20.95 13.58
N SER A 466 -17.53 -19.87 12.90
CA SER A 466 -17.92 -18.49 13.23
C SER A 466 -19.45 -18.33 13.23
N ASN A 467 -20.13 -18.86 12.22
CA ASN A 467 -21.60 -18.87 12.17
C ASN A 467 -22.20 -19.68 13.34
N LYS A 468 -21.62 -20.84 13.67
CA LYS A 468 -22.11 -21.68 14.76
C LYS A 468 -21.95 -21.00 16.13
N VAL A 469 -20.82 -20.34 16.34
CA VAL A 469 -20.55 -19.54 17.54
C VAL A 469 -21.54 -18.38 17.65
N ALA A 470 -21.88 -17.72 16.53
CA ALA A 470 -22.88 -16.67 16.52
C ALA A 470 -24.28 -17.19 16.90
N GLU A 471 -24.67 -18.40 16.44
CA GLU A 471 -25.91 -19.07 16.88
C GLU A 471 -25.90 -19.37 18.37
N MET A 472 -24.81 -19.94 18.89
CA MET A 472 -24.65 -20.25 20.32
C MET A 472 -24.73 -19.00 21.20
N ARG A 473 -24.20 -17.88 20.72
CA ARG A 473 -24.33 -16.60 21.44
C ARG A 473 -25.78 -16.11 21.48
N LYS A 474 -26.51 -16.23 20.37
CA LYS A 474 -27.93 -15.87 20.31
C LYS A 474 -28.78 -16.74 21.24
N SER A 475 -28.53 -18.06 21.28
CA SER A 475 -29.27 -18.96 22.17
C SER A 475 -28.96 -18.67 23.65
N LEU A 476 -27.71 -18.38 24.00
CA LEU A 476 -27.36 -17.96 25.37
C LEU A 476 -27.98 -16.63 25.76
N ALA A 477 -28.08 -15.67 24.84
CA ALA A 477 -28.73 -14.39 25.10
C ALA A 477 -30.24 -14.57 25.33
N ALA A 478 -30.91 -15.43 24.54
CA ALA A 478 -32.31 -15.77 24.73
C ALA A 478 -32.56 -16.48 26.07
N ALA A 479 -31.71 -17.45 26.44
CA ALA A 479 -31.81 -18.13 27.72
C ALA A 479 -31.61 -17.17 28.91
N ALA A 480 -30.72 -16.18 28.78
CA ALA A 480 -30.52 -15.16 29.79
C ALA A 480 -31.72 -14.23 29.94
N SER A 481 -32.36 -13.82 28.83
CA SER A 481 -33.59 -13.01 28.88
C SER A 481 -34.77 -13.74 29.52
N ASP A 482 -34.90 -15.05 29.25
CA ASP A 482 -35.96 -15.88 29.84
C ASP A 482 -35.75 -16.07 31.35
N ALA A 483 -34.51 -16.26 31.79
CA ALA A 483 -34.18 -16.36 33.22
C ALA A 483 -34.50 -15.07 33.99
N THR A 484 -34.33 -13.89 33.37
CA THR A 484 -34.71 -12.61 33.98
C THR A 484 -36.22 -12.36 34.00
N ALA A 485 -36.99 -12.97 33.09
CA ALA A 485 -38.45 -12.81 33.04
C ALA A 485 -39.21 -13.64 34.09
N VAL A 486 -38.60 -14.72 34.61
CA VAL A 486 -39.26 -15.66 35.53
C VAL A 486 -39.08 -15.29 37.01
N CYS A 487 -38.25 -14.30 37.35
CA CYS A 487 -38.11 -13.79 38.74
C CYS A 487 -38.34 -12.27 38.86
N PRO A 488 -39.59 -11.77 38.75
CA PRO A 488 -39.98 -10.48 39.30
C PRO A 488 -40.57 -10.71 40.70
N LEU A 489 -39.75 -11.02 41.72
CA LEU A 489 -40.28 -11.16 43.07
C LEU A 489 -39.62 -10.18 44.04
N SER A 490 -40.46 -9.27 44.52
CA SER A 490 -40.50 -8.93 45.95
C SER A 490 -39.24 -8.29 46.51
N LEU A 491 -38.98 -7.05 46.08
CA LEU A 491 -38.27 -6.08 46.92
C LEU A 491 -39.23 -5.62 48.02
N VAL A 492 -39.41 -6.47 49.03
CA VAL A 492 -39.96 -6.08 50.33
C VAL A 492 -38.93 -5.18 51.00
N LEU A 493 -39.25 -3.89 51.07
CA LEU A 493 -38.61 -2.92 51.95
C LEU A 493 -38.56 -3.47 53.38
N ILE A 494 -37.34 -3.66 53.91
CA ILE A 494 -37.10 -3.72 55.36
C ILE A 494 -36.64 -2.33 55.77
N PRO A 495 -37.47 -1.53 56.48
CA PRO A 495 -37.00 -0.32 57.12
C PRO A 495 -36.45 -0.66 58.50
N SER A 496 -35.13 -0.74 58.62
CA SER A 496 -34.47 -0.73 59.93
C SER A 496 -34.26 0.72 60.39
N LEU A 497 -35.20 1.17 61.22
CA LEU A 497 -34.93 2.07 62.34
C LEU A 497 -33.75 1.55 63.17
N ILE A 498 -32.86 2.46 63.61
CA ILE A 498 -32.49 2.69 65.03
C ILE A 498 -31.30 3.68 65.08
N SER A 499 -31.55 4.78 65.82
CA SER A 499 -30.69 5.70 66.60
C SER A 499 -29.31 6.11 66.09
#